data_AF-A0A3M0Z696-F1
#
_entry.id   AF-A0A3M0Z696-F1
#
_cell.length_a   1.000
_cell.length_b   1.000
_cell.length_c   1.000
_cell.angle_alpha   90.00
_cell.angle_beta   90.00
_cell.angle_gamma   90.00
#
_symmetry.space_group_name_H-M   'P 1'
#
loop_
_entity.id
_entity.type
_entity.pdbx_description
1 polymer ?
#
loop_
_entity_poly.entity_id
_entity_poly.type
_entity_poly.pdbx_seq_one_letter_code
_entity_poly.pdbx_strand_id
1 'polypeptide(L)'
;RDWELLTGWDVRNVPWSYHNGGSWPMLLWALTAACLRGGRPELAAEAVERAGPRLARDGWPEHYDGPLGRLVGRGARLGQLWTAASLLVARALLRDPGLLDWVGFAGPAPAAACEPGEPPPGP
;
A
#
# COMPACT_ATOMS: atom_id res chain seq x y z
N ARG A 1 -8.05 -8.25 -24.45
CA ARG A 1 -7.27 -9.36 -25.06
C ARG A 1 -5.95 -9.61 -24.34
N ASP A 2 -5.34 -8.59 -23.73
CA ASP A 2 -4.02 -8.74 -23.07
C ASP A 2 -4.00 -9.74 -21.91
N TRP A 3 -5.06 -9.75 -21.06
CA TRP A 3 -5.15 -10.68 -19.94
C TRP A 3 -5.07 -12.16 -20.36
N GLU A 4 -5.79 -12.55 -21.41
CA GLU A 4 -5.83 -13.93 -21.92
C GLU A 4 -4.43 -14.41 -22.34
N LEU A 5 -3.70 -13.53 -23.05
CA LEU A 5 -2.36 -13.81 -23.54
C LEU A 5 -1.30 -13.80 -22.43
N LEU A 6 -1.34 -12.80 -21.54
CA LEU A 6 -0.30 -12.61 -20.52
C LEU A 6 -0.46 -13.56 -19.33
N THR A 7 -1.69 -13.93 -18.98
CA THR A 7 -1.97 -14.77 -17.80
C THR A 7 -2.29 -16.22 -18.15
N GLY A 8 -2.46 -16.55 -19.43
CA GLY A 8 -2.87 -17.88 -19.86
C GLY A 8 -4.29 -18.23 -19.40
N TRP A 9 -5.21 -17.26 -19.44
CA TRP A 9 -6.60 -17.42 -18.97
C TRP A 9 -6.73 -17.77 -17.48
N ASP A 10 -5.81 -17.31 -16.64
CA ASP A 10 -5.88 -17.58 -15.20
C ASP A 10 -7.08 -16.88 -14.56
N VAL A 11 -8.13 -17.66 -14.30
CA VAL A 11 -9.40 -17.19 -13.74
C VAL A 11 -9.28 -16.54 -12.37
N ARG A 12 -8.18 -16.74 -11.62
CA ARG A 12 -7.94 -16.02 -10.35
C ARG A 12 -7.45 -14.59 -10.57
N ASN A 13 -6.83 -14.31 -11.71
CA ASN A 13 -6.17 -13.05 -12.04
C ASN A 13 -6.92 -12.26 -13.13
N VAL A 14 -8.25 -12.33 -13.17
CA VAL A 14 -9.06 -11.47 -14.05
C VAL A 14 -8.79 -9.99 -13.75
N PRO A 15 -9.12 -9.05 -14.66
CA PRO A 15 -8.86 -7.63 -14.43
C PRO A 15 -9.42 -7.14 -13.09
N TRP A 16 -8.57 -6.43 -12.33
CA TRP A 16 -8.85 -5.89 -10.99
C TRP A 16 -9.11 -6.96 -9.93
N SER A 17 -8.48 -8.11 -10.05
CA SER A 17 -8.60 -9.23 -9.11
C SER A 17 -7.23 -9.76 -8.73
N TYR A 18 -7.08 -10.16 -7.46
CA TYR A 18 -5.88 -10.82 -6.95
C TYR A 18 -4.57 -10.11 -7.37
N HIS A 19 -3.65 -10.76 -8.08
CA HIS A 19 -2.40 -10.13 -8.52
C HIS A 19 -2.58 -9.18 -9.71
N ASN A 20 -3.66 -9.28 -10.47
CA ASN A 20 -3.94 -8.43 -11.63
C ASN A 20 -4.71 -7.17 -11.23
N GLY A 21 -4.09 -6.32 -10.42
CA GLY A 21 -4.66 -5.05 -9.99
C GLY A 21 -5.65 -5.14 -8.82
N GLY A 22 -5.67 -6.25 -8.09
CA GLY A 22 -6.35 -6.33 -6.80
C GLY A 22 -5.69 -5.41 -5.77
N SER A 23 -6.47 -4.96 -4.78
CA SER A 23 -5.97 -4.16 -3.66
C SER A 23 -5.58 -5.07 -2.50
N TRP A 24 -4.33 -4.95 -2.03
CA TRP A 24 -3.77 -5.82 -1.00
C TRP A 24 -3.57 -5.05 0.31
N PRO A 25 -4.41 -5.26 1.34
CA PRO A 25 -4.27 -4.60 2.64
C PRO A 25 -2.91 -4.80 3.30
N MET A 26 -2.25 -5.93 3.01
CA MET A 26 -0.90 -6.21 3.51
C MET A 26 0.08 -5.08 3.16
N LEU A 27 -0.08 -4.38 2.03
CA LEU A 27 0.82 -3.30 1.61
C LEU A 27 0.69 -2.01 2.43
N LEU A 28 -0.31 -1.89 3.31
CA LEU A 28 -0.56 -0.67 4.09
C LEU A 28 0.63 -0.26 4.98
N TRP A 29 1.32 -1.23 5.61
CA TRP A 29 2.51 -0.94 6.43
C TRP A 29 3.66 -0.36 5.58
N ALA A 30 3.88 -0.90 4.37
CA ALA A 30 4.96 -0.46 3.50
C ALA A 30 4.66 0.94 2.93
N LEU A 31 3.41 1.20 2.56
CA LEU A 31 2.94 2.55 2.21
C LEU A 31 3.16 3.53 3.36
N THR A 32 2.77 3.14 4.58
CA THR A 32 2.97 3.95 5.79
C THR A 32 4.45 4.28 5.99
N ALA A 33 5.33 3.28 5.92
CA ALA A 33 6.77 3.47 6.07
C ALA A 33 7.34 4.42 5.00
N ALA A 34 6.95 4.25 3.74
CA ALA A 34 7.38 5.11 2.64
C ALA A 34 6.89 6.55 2.81
N CYS A 35 5.64 6.75 3.21
CA CYS A 35 5.06 8.06 3.49
C CYS A 35 5.81 8.76 4.64
N LEU A 36 6.09 8.07 5.75
CA LEU A 36 6.85 8.65 6.86
C LEU A 36 8.27 9.02 6.44
N ARG A 37 8.97 8.13 5.72
CA ARG A 37 10.31 8.41 5.18
C ARG A 37 10.31 9.58 4.19
N GLY A 38 9.26 9.70 3.40
CA GLY A 38 9.08 10.79 2.43
C GLY A 38 8.61 12.10 3.04
N GLY A 39 8.46 12.20 4.36
CA GLY A 39 7.97 13.42 5.02
C GLY A 39 6.49 13.71 4.73
N ARG A 40 5.68 12.67 4.47
CA ARG A 40 4.24 12.75 4.15
C ARG A 40 3.38 11.96 5.17
N PRO A 41 3.51 12.23 6.49
CA PRO A 41 2.79 11.48 7.53
C PRO A 41 1.26 11.58 7.41
N GLU A 42 0.75 12.67 6.84
CA GLU A 42 -0.68 12.89 6.62
C GLU A 42 -1.30 11.86 5.68
N LEU A 43 -0.58 11.46 4.62
CA LEU A 43 -1.05 10.44 3.67
C LEU A 43 -1.09 9.06 4.32
N ALA A 44 -0.10 8.75 5.17
CA ALA A 44 -0.08 7.51 5.93
C ALA A 44 -1.25 7.44 6.92
N ALA A 45 -1.48 8.52 7.69
CA ALA A 45 -2.58 8.61 8.63
C ALA A 45 -3.93 8.44 7.93
N GLU A 46 -4.15 9.14 6.81
CA GLU A 46 -5.38 9.01 6.02
C GLU A 46 -5.60 7.57 5.52
N ALA A 47 -4.55 6.93 4.99
CA ALA A 47 -4.65 5.55 4.49
C ALA A 47 -5.01 4.56 5.62
N VAL A 48 -4.39 4.70 6.79
CA VAL A 48 -4.65 3.85 7.96
C VAL A 48 -6.06 4.05 8.50
N GLU A 49 -6.53 5.29 8.60
CA GLU A 49 -7.88 5.62 9.09
C GLU A 49 -8.98 5.15 8.14
N ARG A 50 -8.77 5.26 6.82
CA ARG A 50 -9.74 4.75 5.83
C ARG A 50 -9.78 3.22 5.78
N ALA A 51 -8.62 2.57 5.88
CA ALA A 51 -8.54 1.11 5.76
C ALA A 51 -9.03 0.39 7.04
N GLY A 52 -8.60 0.85 8.21
CA GLY A 52 -8.75 0.12 9.48
C GLY A 52 -10.17 -0.35 9.81
N PRO A 53 -11.18 0.54 9.87
CA PRO A 53 -12.55 0.17 10.19
C PRO A 53 -13.14 -0.84 9.20
N ARG A 54 -12.80 -0.68 7.91
CA ARG A 54 -13.29 -1.56 6.85
C ARG A 54 -12.65 -2.95 6.92
N LEU A 55 -11.35 -3.05 7.16
CA LEU A 55 -10.66 -4.33 7.30
C LEU A 55 -11.24 -5.18 8.43
N ALA A 56 -11.52 -4.55 9.58
CA ALA A 56 -12.12 -5.22 10.72
C ALA A 56 -13.56 -5.68 10.41
N ARG A 57 -14.39 -4.80 9.83
CA ARG A 57 -15.77 -5.10 9.47
C ARG A 57 -15.88 -6.23 8.44
N ASP A 58 -15.00 -6.23 7.44
CA ASP A 58 -15.03 -7.19 6.34
C ASP A 58 -14.32 -8.52 6.71
N GLY A 59 -13.88 -8.70 7.96
CA GLY A 59 -13.34 -9.97 8.46
C GLY A 59 -11.89 -10.25 8.08
N TRP A 60 -11.07 -9.21 7.94
CA TRP A 60 -9.63 -9.31 7.60
C TRP A 60 -9.37 -10.08 6.29
N PRO A 61 -9.91 -9.63 5.16
CA PRO A 61 -9.73 -10.32 3.89
C PRO A 61 -8.28 -10.23 3.39
N GLU A 62 -7.86 -11.23 2.64
CA GLU A 62 -6.54 -11.30 2.01
C GLU A 62 -6.32 -10.19 0.97
N HIS A 63 -7.33 -9.91 0.14
CA HIS A 63 -7.31 -8.88 -0.89
C HIS A 63 -8.72 -8.38 -1.20
N TYR A 64 -8.81 -7.29 -1.94
CA TYR A 64 -10.05 -6.71 -2.47
C TYR A 64 -9.98 -6.60 -3.99
N ASP A 65 -11.13 -6.75 -4.63
CA ASP A 65 -11.29 -6.66 -6.08
C ASP A 65 -11.98 -5.36 -6.51
N GLY A 66 -11.87 -5.09 -7.81
CA GLY A 66 -12.43 -3.94 -8.50
C GLY A 66 -11.45 -2.76 -8.55
N PRO A 67 -11.64 -1.83 -9.49
CA PRO A 67 -10.70 -0.73 -9.75
C PRO A 67 -10.50 0.21 -8.55
N LEU A 68 -11.45 0.20 -7.60
CA LEU A 68 -11.40 0.98 -6.36
C LEU A 68 -11.28 0.10 -5.10
N GLY A 69 -11.04 -1.20 -5.26
CA GLY A 69 -10.94 -2.16 -4.16
C GLY A 69 -12.20 -2.21 -3.28
N ARG A 70 -13.39 -2.04 -3.86
CA ARG A 70 -14.66 -1.94 -3.12
C ARG A 70 -15.31 -3.29 -2.81
N LEU A 71 -14.87 -4.35 -3.46
CA LEU A 71 -15.42 -5.70 -3.30
C LEU A 71 -14.42 -6.55 -2.52
N VAL A 72 -14.87 -7.33 -1.53
CA VAL A 72 -14.00 -8.36 -0.94
C VAL A 72 -13.57 -9.31 -2.06
N GLY A 73 -12.28 -9.61 -2.11
CA GLY A 73 -11.69 -10.34 -3.24
C GLY A 73 -12.35 -11.70 -3.45
N ARG A 74 -12.57 -12.06 -4.70
CA ARG A 74 -13.18 -13.33 -5.06
C ARG A 74 -12.24 -14.47 -4.66
N GLY A 75 -12.68 -15.30 -3.72
CA GLY A 75 -11.86 -16.37 -3.17
C GLY A 75 -10.80 -15.87 -2.17
N ALA A 76 -10.87 -14.61 -1.72
CA ALA A 76 -10.03 -14.11 -0.64
C ALA A 76 -10.29 -14.89 0.65
N ARG A 77 -9.22 -15.31 1.34
CA ARG A 77 -9.33 -15.86 2.69
C ARG A 77 -9.64 -14.75 3.69
N LEU A 78 -10.52 -15.05 4.65
CA LEU A 78 -10.80 -14.20 5.81
C LEU A 78 -9.90 -14.58 6.98
N GLY A 79 -9.75 -13.68 7.95
CA GLY A 79 -8.86 -13.87 9.09
C GLY A 79 -7.38 -13.90 8.69
N GLN A 80 -7.05 -13.26 7.56
CA GLN A 80 -5.71 -13.34 7.01
C GLN A 80 -4.71 -12.57 7.88
N LEU A 81 -3.73 -13.30 8.44
CA LEU A 81 -2.82 -12.78 9.46
C LEU A 81 -2.05 -11.54 9.01
N TRP A 82 -1.52 -11.54 7.78
CA TRP A 82 -0.75 -10.41 7.28
C TRP A 82 -1.58 -9.13 7.08
N THR A 83 -2.91 -9.25 6.97
CA THR A 83 -3.80 -8.11 6.76
C THR A 83 -3.97 -7.40 8.09
N ALA A 84 -4.24 -8.17 9.15
CA ALA A 84 -4.31 -7.64 10.51
C ALA A 84 -2.93 -7.11 10.98
N ALA A 85 -1.86 -7.88 10.75
CA ALA A 85 -0.51 -7.49 11.14
C ALA A 85 -0.06 -6.19 10.43
N SER A 86 -0.37 -6.03 9.14
CA SER A 86 -0.03 -4.81 8.39
C SER A 86 -0.66 -3.56 9.01
N LEU A 87 -1.95 -3.62 9.38
CA LEU A 87 -2.61 -2.50 10.07
C LEU A 87 -1.97 -2.20 11.43
N LEU A 88 -1.58 -3.22 12.18
CA LEU A 88 -0.91 -3.05 13.47
C LEU A 88 0.47 -2.39 13.31
N VAL A 89 1.28 -2.86 12.36
CA VAL A 89 2.60 -2.29 12.05
C VAL A 89 2.46 -0.85 11.56
N ALA A 90 1.51 -0.57 10.66
CA ALA A 90 1.24 0.79 10.19
C ALA A 90 0.90 1.75 11.35
N ARG A 91 0.04 1.32 12.28
CA ARG A 91 -0.28 2.10 13.48
C ARG A 91 0.90 2.25 14.42
N ALA A 92 1.77 1.24 14.54
CA ALA A 92 2.98 1.33 15.34
C ALA A 92 3.96 2.35 14.75
N LEU A 93 4.20 2.31 13.44
CA LEU A 93 5.05 3.27 12.72
C LEU A 93 4.54 4.72 12.85
N LEU A 94 3.22 4.95 12.79
CA LEU A 94 2.65 6.28 13.00
C LEU A 94 2.82 6.81 14.43
N ARG A 95 2.85 5.92 15.42
CA ARG A 95 3.07 6.29 16.83
C ARG A 95 4.54 6.53 17.13
N ASP A 96 5.42 5.73 16.53
CA ASP A 96 6.86 5.79 16.71
C ASP A 96 7.58 5.65 15.35
N PRO A 97 7.88 6.78 14.68
CA PRO A 97 8.65 6.79 13.45
C PRO A 97 10.06 6.21 13.59
N GLY A 98 10.62 6.08 14.81
CA GLY A 98 11.91 5.42 15.03
C GLY A 98 11.92 3.94 14.66
N LEU A 99 10.74 3.31 14.58
CA LEU A 99 10.59 1.93 14.12
C LEU A 99 10.88 1.75 12.62
N LEU A 100 11.00 2.83 11.84
CA LEU A 100 11.40 2.76 10.42
C LEU A 100 12.76 2.06 10.24
N ASP A 101 13.67 2.22 11.19
CA ASP A 101 15.00 1.62 11.13
C ASP A 101 14.94 0.08 11.14
N TRP A 102 13.96 -0.49 11.85
CA TRP A 102 13.77 -1.94 11.98
C TRP A 102 13.26 -2.58 10.69
N VAL A 103 12.57 -1.82 9.86
CA VAL A 103 11.92 -2.31 8.64
C VAL A 103 12.67 -1.92 7.36
N GLY A 104 13.93 -1.49 7.49
CA GLY A 104 14.80 -1.18 6.35
C GLY A 104 14.57 0.19 5.72
N PHE A 105 13.86 1.09 6.42
CA PHE A 105 13.66 2.47 6.00
C PHE A 105 14.67 3.45 6.63
N ALA A 106 15.70 2.92 7.29
CA ALA A 106 16.80 3.68 7.87
C ALA A 106 17.55 4.55 6.84
N GLY A 107 18.20 5.59 7.37
CA GLY A 107 19.08 6.50 6.64
C GLY A 107 18.47 7.87 6.35
N PRO A 108 19.26 8.81 5.85
CA PRO A 108 18.78 10.16 5.54
C PRO A 108 17.58 10.08 4.59
N ALA A 109 16.56 10.91 4.87
CA ALA A 109 15.46 11.10 3.94
C ALA A 109 16.05 11.51 2.58
N PRO A 110 15.54 10.98 1.45
CA PRO A 110 16.01 11.40 0.15
C PRO A 110 15.88 12.93 0.07
N ALA A 111 16.97 13.61 -0.32
CA ALA A 111 16.93 15.05 -0.57
C ALA A 111 15.75 15.32 -1.51
N ALA A 112 14.92 16.32 -1.16
CA ALA A 112 13.81 16.70 -2.00
C ALA A 112 14.36 16.99 -3.40
N ALA A 113 13.94 16.21 -4.41
CA ALA A 113 14.49 16.26 -5.76
C ALA A 113 14.09 17.53 -6.55
N CYS A 114 13.81 18.63 -5.85
CA CYS A 114 13.47 19.91 -6.42
C CYS A 114 14.36 21.00 -5.80
N GLU A 115 15.65 20.94 -6.08
CA GLU A 115 16.40 22.18 -6.25
C GLU A 115 15.96 22.77 -7.60
N PRO A 116 15.45 24.01 -7.67
CA PRO A 116 15.13 24.65 -8.93
C PRO A 116 16.41 24.71 -9.77
N GLY A 117 16.44 23.96 -10.88
CA GLY A 117 17.58 23.92 -11.79
C GLY A 117 17.97 25.34 -12.20
N GLU A 118 19.28 25.60 -12.17
CA GLU A 118 19.87 26.86 -12.60
C GLU A 118 19.35 27.21 -14.01
N PRO A 119 18.84 28.44 -14.23
CA PRO A 119 18.30 28.81 -15.52
C PRO A 119 19.41 28.67 -16.58
N PRO A 120 19.07 28.22 -17.80
CA PRO A 120 20.06 28.09 -18.87
C PRO A 120 20.73 29.45 -19.10
N PRO A 121 22.04 29.48 -19.42
CA PRO A 121 22.70 30.73 -19.78
C PRO A 121 21.95 31.35 -20.98
N GLY A 122 21.61 32.64 -20.83
CA GLY A 122 20.91 33.41 -21.85
C GLY A 122 21.71 33.52 -23.16
N PRO A 123 21.05 34.01 -24.23
CA PRO A 123 21.61 34.03 -25.59
C PRO A 123 22.92 34.82 -25.72
#